data_AF-X1ULN0-F1
#
_entry.id   AF-X1ULN0-F1
#
_cell.length_a   1.000
_cell.length_b   1.000
_cell.length_c   1.000
_cell.angle_alpha   90.00
_cell.angle_beta   90.00
_cell.angle_gamma   90.00
#
_symmetry.space_group_name_H-M   'P 1'
#
loop_
_entity.id
_entity.type
_entity.pdbx_description
1 polymer ?
#
loop_
_entity_poly.entity_id
_entity_poly.type
_entity_poly.pdbx_seq_one_letter_code
_entity_poly.pdbx_strand_id
1 'polypeptide(L)'
;REKEEFLLMLPFTPENKNNTIGWLAARCDGENYGKLIAYYFPKERLVYGPSQIENRIGQDTVITEQLALWGRGGSQVIRGNLLVIPLGKSVLYVEPVFLQAEAGGLPELKRVIVVAGEQIAMEPTLGESIAAIFLPEFPSGAEAPPTEVVVIPPALPEPEEPVAAEIANLIEEAQLHYNQALQYLQAGDWAGYGEELEALEAVLDQLAELTAAE
;
A
#
# COMPACT_ATOMS: atom_id res chain seq x y z
N ARG A 1 12.16 -3.82 -24.89
CA ARG A 1 10.82 -3.51 -24.33
C ARG A 1 10.29 -4.82 -23.80
N GLU A 2 10.24 -5.00 -22.49
CA GLU A 2 9.48 -6.11 -21.91
C GLU A 2 8.02 -5.87 -22.29
N LYS A 3 7.41 -6.85 -22.97
CA LYS A 3 5.98 -6.83 -23.26
C LYS A 3 5.28 -7.49 -22.09
N GLU A 4 4.23 -6.85 -21.60
CA GLU A 4 3.31 -7.47 -20.65
C GLU A 4 2.71 -8.73 -21.27
N GLU A 5 2.55 -9.77 -20.46
CA GLU A 5 1.94 -11.03 -20.86
C GLU A 5 0.85 -11.42 -19.85
N PHE A 6 -0.23 -11.98 -20.36
CA PHE A 6 -1.30 -12.54 -19.57
C PHE A 6 -0.93 -13.95 -19.09
N LEU A 7 -0.97 -14.15 -17.78
CA LEU A 7 -0.60 -15.40 -17.11
C LEU A 7 -1.79 -15.90 -16.30
N LEU A 8 -2.16 -17.17 -16.48
CA LEU A 8 -3.02 -17.88 -15.53
C LEU A 8 -2.13 -18.48 -14.45
N MET A 9 -2.23 -17.98 -13.22
CA MET A 9 -1.36 -18.40 -12.11
C MET A 9 -2.15 -19.12 -11.02
N LEU A 10 -1.60 -20.23 -10.52
CA LEU A 10 -2.16 -20.99 -9.41
C LEU A 10 -1.07 -21.27 -8.36
N PRO A 11 -1.28 -20.91 -7.08
CA PRO A 11 -0.39 -21.33 -6.01
C PRO A 11 -0.45 -22.85 -5.84
N PHE A 12 0.71 -23.48 -5.74
CA PHE A 12 0.83 -24.91 -5.51
C PHE A 12 1.15 -25.19 -4.04
N THR A 13 0.13 -25.62 -3.31
CA THR A 13 0.22 -26.07 -1.93
C THR A 13 0.07 -27.59 -1.91
N PRO A 14 1.08 -28.36 -1.45
CA PRO A 14 1.00 -29.81 -1.41
C PRO A 14 -0.12 -30.28 -0.48
N GLU A 15 -0.71 -31.42 -0.80
CA GLU A 15 -1.71 -32.06 0.05
C GLU A 15 -1.17 -32.22 1.49
N ASN A 16 -1.98 -31.84 2.48
CA ASN A 16 -1.65 -31.86 3.92
C ASN A 16 -0.52 -30.91 4.36
N LYS A 17 -0.16 -29.88 3.57
CA LYS A 17 0.74 -28.82 4.01
C LYS A 17 0.04 -27.47 4.04
N ASN A 18 0.40 -26.66 5.03
CA ASN A 18 -0.14 -25.30 5.14
C ASN A 18 0.66 -24.28 4.31
N ASN A 19 1.86 -24.63 3.84
CA ASN A 19 2.79 -23.70 3.17
C ASN A 19 2.80 -23.94 1.65
N THR A 20 2.73 -22.85 0.89
CA THR A 20 2.88 -22.87 -0.57
C THR A 20 4.34 -23.19 -0.92
N ILE A 21 4.57 -24.16 -1.81
CA ILE A 21 5.94 -24.53 -2.23
C ILE A 21 6.30 -23.98 -3.61
N GLY A 22 5.32 -23.45 -4.34
CA GLY A 22 5.54 -22.88 -5.66
C GLY A 22 4.28 -22.31 -6.29
N TRP A 23 4.39 -21.92 -7.55
CA TRP A 23 3.29 -21.48 -8.41
C TRP A 23 3.44 -22.16 -9.76
N LEU A 24 2.30 -22.57 -10.31
CA LEU A 24 2.18 -23.04 -11.68
C LEU A 24 1.51 -21.92 -12.47
N ALA A 25 2.19 -21.43 -13.50
CA ALA A 25 1.67 -20.40 -14.39
C ALA A 25 1.55 -20.94 -15.81
N ALA A 26 0.43 -20.65 -16.49
CA ALA A 26 0.26 -20.89 -17.91
C ALA A 26 0.29 -19.55 -18.64
N ARG A 27 1.09 -19.46 -19.71
CA ARG A 27 1.21 -18.26 -20.54
C ARG A 27 0.08 -18.26 -21.58
N CYS A 28 -0.67 -17.17 -21.63
CA CYS A 28 -1.93 -17.10 -22.36
C CYS A 28 -1.90 -16.16 -23.58
N ASP A 29 -0.74 -15.61 -23.92
CA ASP A 29 -0.57 -14.74 -25.09
C ASP A 29 0.86 -14.79 -25.68
N GLY A 30 1.02 -14.07 -26.79
CA GLY A 30 2.31 -13.88 -27.46
C GLY A 30 2.94 -15.16 -28.02
N GLU A 31 4.26 -15.13 -28.20
CA GLU A 31 5.06 -16.25 -28.72
C GLU A 31 5.16 -17.43 -27.73
N ASN A 32 4.71 -17.21 -26.49
CA ASN A 32 4.81 -18.17 -25.42
C ASN A 32 3.47 -18.80 -25.02
N TYR A 33 2.42 -18.51 -25.79
CA TYR A 33 1.09 -19.09 -25.61
C TYR A 33 1.14 -20.62 -25.42
N GLY A 34 0.49 -21.10 -24.36
CA GLY A 34 0.41 -22.51 -24.01
C GLY A 34 1.61 -23.08 -23.26
N LYS A 35 2.67 -22.29 -23.02
CA LYS A 35 3.81 -22.74 -22.20
C LYS A 35 3.46 -22.67 -20.71
N LEU A 36 3.82 -23.73 -19.99
CA LEU A 36 3.68 -23.83 -18.54
C LEU A 36 4.99 -23.49 -17.85
N ILE A 37 4.91 -22.75 -16.76
CA ILE A 37 6.02 -22.38 -15.89
C ILE A 37 5.71 -22.95 -14.51
N ALA A 38 6.61 -23.80 -14.01
CA ALA A 38 6.61 -24.20 -12.61
C ALA A 38 7.73 -23.43 -11.90
N TYR A 39 7.36 -22.57 -10.96
CA TYR A 39 8.32 -21.87 -10.12
C TYR A 39 8.21 -22.38 -8.69
N TYR A 40 9.37 -22.68 -8.11
CA TYR A 40 9.48 -23.18 -6.75
C TYR A 40 10.02 -22.09 -5.83
N PHE A 41 9.38 -21.92 -4.67
CA PHE A 41 9.91 -21.03 -3.65
C PHE A 41 11.18 -21.63 -3.01
N PRO A 42 12.17 -20.81 -2.63
CA PRO A 42 13.35 -21.30 -1.92
C PRO A 42 12.94 -21.97 -0.61
N LYS A 43 13.49 -23.16 -0.33
CA LYS A 43 13.16 -23.95 0.88
C LYS A 43 13.55 -23.27 2.19
N GLU A 44 14.40 -22.25 2.12
CA GLU A 44 14.93 -21.50 3.25
C GLU A 44 13.96 -20.46 3.80
N ARG A 45 12.83 -20.19 3.10
CA ARG A 45 11.82 -19.22 3.54
C ARG A 45 10.44 -19.84 3.73
N LEU A 46 9.82 -19.49 4.85
CA LEU A 46 8.43 -19.80 5.15
C LEU A 46 7.53 -18.88 4.32
N VAL A 47 6.91 -19.43 3.27
CA VAL A 47 5.85 -18.77 2.52
C VAL A 47 4.51 -19.28 3.04
N TYR A 48 3.70 -18.36 3.58
CA TYR A 48 2.37 -18.67 4.06
C TYR A 48 1.48 -19.17 2.92
N GLY A 49 0.71 -20.22 3.18
CA GLY A 49 -0.30 -20.69 2.23
C GLY A 49 -1.54 -19.80 2.22
N PRO A 50 -2.35 -19.87 1.15
CA PRO A 50 -3.62 -19.13 1.06
C PRO A 50 -4.47 -19.29 2.32
N SER A 51 -4.69 -20.51 2.79
CA SER A 51 -5.50 -20.77 3.99
C SER A 51 -4.96 -20.10 5.26
N GLN A 52 -3.64 -19.94 5.39
CA GLN A 52 -3.06 -19.24 6.54
C GLN A 52 -3.31 -17.73 6.47
N ILE A 53 -3.20 -17.15 5.27
CA ILE A 53 -3.49 -15.73 5.06
C ILE A 53 -4.98 -15.44 5.21
N GLU A 54 -5.85 -16.29 4.68
CA GLU A 54 -7.30 -16.23 4.90
C GLU A 54 -7.67 -16.20 6.38
N ASN A 55 -7.05 -17.08 7.19
CA ASN A 55 -7.27 -17.09 8.63
C ASN A 55 -6.76 -15.80 9.30
N ARG A 56 -5.64 -15.23 8.86
CA ARG A 56 -5.13 -13.96 9.39
C ARG A 56 -6.04 -12.79 9.05
N ILE A 57 -6.53 -12.72 7.82
CA ILE A 57 -7.53 -11.72 7.41
C ILE A 57 -8.81 -11.88 8.25
N GLY A 58 -9.26 -13.11 8.47
CA GLY A 58 -10.42 -13.41 9.32
C GLY A 58 -10.21 -13.17 10.82
N GLN A 59 -8.99 -12.87 11.27
CA GLN A 59 -8.67 -12.50 12.65
C GLN A 59 -8.48 -10.99 12.82
N ASP A 60 -8.37 -10.24 11.73
CA ASP A 60 -8.23 -8.78 11.77
C ASP A 60 -9.55 -8.14 12.20
N THR A 61 -9.52 -7.39 13.30
CA THR A 61 -10.71 -6.78 13.89
C THR A 61 -11.32 -5.71 12.99
N VAL A 62 -10.49 -4.88 12.35
CA VAL A 62 -10.96 -3.78 11.50
C VAL A 62 -11.67 -4.35 10.27
N ILE A 63 -11.06 -5.36 9.64
CA ILE A 63 -11.65 -6.03 8.47
C ILE A 63 -12.94 -6.73 8.88
N THR A 64 -12.92 -7.56 9.91
CA THR A 64 -14.09 -8.37 10.30
C THR A 64 -15.28 -7.51 10.73
N GLU A 65 -15.05 -6.41 11.45
CA GLU A 65 -16.10 -5.45 11.80
C GLU A 65 -16.70 -4.80 10.55
N GLN A 66 -15.87 -4.33 9.61
CA GLN A 66 -16.33 -3.69 8.38
C GLN A 66 -17.13 -4.66 7.50
N LEU A 67 -16.67 -5.91 7.32
CA LEU A 67 -17.40 -6.93 6.57
C LEU A 67 -18.73 -7.27 7.26
N ALA A 68 -18.75 -7.37 8.59
CA ALA A 68 -19.97 -7.61 9.35
C ALA A 68 -20.97 -6.45 9.23
N LEU A 69 -20.51 -5.21 9.11
CA LEU A 69 -21.35 -4.04 8.85
C LEU A 69 -21.96 -4.07 7.46
N TRP A 70 -21.17 -4.39 6.42
CA TRP A 70 -21.69 -4.49 5.06
C TRP A 70 -22.61 -5.68 4.82
N GLY A 71 -22.47 -6.75 5.60
CA GLY A 71 -23.41 -7.87 5.59
C GLY A 71 -24.77 -7.56 6.22
N ARG A 72 -24.97 -6.37 6.79
CA ARG A 72 -26.25 -5.93 7.36
C ARG A 72 -27.06 -5.14 6.32
N GLY A 73 -28.38 -5.20 6.42
CA GLY A 73 -29.26 -4.29 5.66
C GLY A 73 -29.52 -4.70 4.20
N GLY A 74 -29.52 -6.00 3.90
CA GLY A 74 -29.90 -6.51 2.57
C GLY A 74 -28.78 -6.49 1.54
N SER A 75 -27.52 -6.45 1.99
CA SER A 75 -26.33 -6.58 1.15
C SER A 75 -25.55 -7.84 1.52
N GLN A 76 -24.99 -8.50 0.51
CA GLN A 76 -24.12 -9.66 0.63
C GLN A 76 -22.68 -9.25 0.35
N VAL A 77 -21.78 -9.64 1.25
CA VAL A 77 -20.33 -9.51 1.09
C VAL A 77 -19.81 -10.73 0.33
N ILE A 78 -19.04 -10.49 -0.73
CA ILE A 78 -18.38 -11.53 -1.51
C ILE A 78 -16.87 -11.30 -1.42
N ARG A 79 -16.18 -12.20 -0.74
CA ARG A 79 -14.72 -12.26 -0.73
C ARG A 79 -14.26 -12.98 -2.00
N GLY A 80 -13.42 -12.31 -2.79
CA GLY A 80 -12.90 -12.83 -4.03
C GLY A 80 -11.82 -13.88 -3.83
N ASN A 81 -11.15 -14.25 -4.91
CA ASN A 81 -10.01 -15.16 -4.86
C ASN A 81 -8.77 -14.46 -4.30
N LEU A 82 -8.13 -15.08 -3.31
CA LEU A 82 -6.83 -14.64 -2.82
C LEU A 82 -5.74 -14.93 -3.86
N LEU A 83 -5.13 -13.87 -4.39
CA LEU A 83 -4.01 -13.93 -5.31
C LEU A 83 -2.70 -13.96 -4.51
N VAL A 84 -1.82 -14.89 -4.86
CA VAL A 84 -0.48 -15.03 -4.26
C VAL A 84 0.55 -14.61 -5.29
N ILE A 85 1.14 -13.42 -5.11
CA ILE A 85 1.99 -12.77 -6.09
C ILE A 85 3.44 -12.70 -5.56
N PRO A 86 4.38 -13.43 -6.17
CA PRO A 86 5.78 -13.34 -5.79
C PRO A 86 6.41 -12.05 -6.30
N LEU A 87 7.04 -11.28 -5.41
CA LEU A 87 7.75 -10.04 -5.70
C LEU A 87 9.21 -10.16 -5.29
N GLY A 88 10.05 -10.60 -6.23
CA GLY A 88 11.47 -10.84 -6.01
C GLY A 88 11.73 -11.84 -4.88
N LYS A 89 11.99 -11.31 -3.68
CA LYS A 89 12.30 -12.05 -2.46
C LYS A 89 11.11 -12.16 -1.48
N SER A 90 9.99 -11.53 -1.78
CA SER A 90 8.80 -11.45 -0.91
C SER A 90 7.57 -11.97 -1.64
N VAL A 91 6.46 -12.13 -0.91
CA VAL A 91 5.16 -12.53 -1.48
C VAL A 91 4.12 -11.53 -1.02
N LEU A 92 3.36 -11.00 -1.99
CA LEU A 92 2.22 -10.13 -1.81
C LEU A 92 0.95 -10.96 -1.97
N TYR A 93 0.02 -10.82 -1.04
CA TYR A 93 -1.29 -11.44 -1.13
C TYR A 93 -2.33 -10.37 -1.37
N VAL A 94 -3.25 -10.60 -2.31
CA VAL A 94 -4.27 -9.62 -2.70
C VAL A 94 -5.62 -10.31 -2.77
N GLU A 95 -6.61 -9.78 -2.06
CA GLU A 95 -7.98 -10.29 -2.06
C GLU A 95 -8.97 -9.15 -2.31
N PRO A 96 -9.73 -9.17 -3.42
CA PRO A 96 -10.77 -8.19 -3.65
C PRO A 96 -12.03 -8.52 -2.85
N VAL A 97 -12.69 -7.50 -2.31
CA VAL A 97 -13.96 -7.60 -1.60
C VAL A 97 -15.05 -6.88 -2.38
N PHE A 98 -16.10 -7.62 -2.73
CA PHE A 98 -17.25 -7.11 -3.47
C PHE A 98 -18.49 -7.04 -2.59
N LEU A 99 -19.37 -6.09 -2.90
CA LEU A 99 -20.73 -6.05 -2.35
C LEU A 99 -21.75 -6.26 -3.45
N GLN A 100 -22.82 -6.96 -3.10
CA GLN A 100 -23.97 -7.22 -3.96
C GLN A 100 -25.26 -7.04 -3.15
N ALA A 101 -26.34 -6.57 -3.77
CA ALA A 101 -27.65 -6.59 -3.11
C ALA A 101 -28.17 -8.03 -2.96
N GLU A 102 -28.84 -8.32 -1.84
CA GLU A 102 -29.37 -9.66 -1.53
C GLU A 102 -30.48 -10.09 -2.51
N ALA A 103 -31.24 -9.13 -3.05
CA ALA A 103 -32.21 -9.35 -4.10
C ALA A 103 -31.59 -9.67 -5.48
N GLY A 104 -30.26 -9.75 -5.56
CA GLY A 104 -29.49 -9.90 -6.78
C GLY A 104 -28.98 -8.57 -7.35
N GLY A 105 -27.97 -8.64 -8.21
CA GLY A 105 -27.32 -7.48 -8.82
C GLY A 105 -25.93 -7.83 -9.35
N LEU A 106 -25.24 -6.89 -10.00
CA LEU A 106 -23.84 -7.07 -10.35
C LEU A 106 -22.98 -6.80 -9.09
N PRO A 107 -22.05 -7.70 -8.70
CA PRO A 107 -21.13 -7.42 -7.60
C PRO A 107 -20.22 -6.23 -7.94
N GLU A 108 -20.12 -5.29 -7.00
CA GLU A 108 -19.24 -4.11 -7.13
C GLU A 108 -18.04 -4.24 -6.20
N LEU A 109 -16.84 -3.95 -6.71
CA LEU A 109 -15.64 -3.89 -5.88
C LEU A 109 -15.77 -2.74 -4.88
N LYS A 110 -15.58 -3.03 -3.59
CA LYS A 110 -15.61 -2.01 -2.53
C LYS A 110 -14.29 -1.84 -1.81
N ARG A 111 -13.52 -2.93 -1.67
CA ARG A 111 -12.18 -2.89 -1.07
C ARG A 111 -11.25 -3.88 -1.74
N VAL A 112 -9.97 -3.65 -1.53
CA VAL A 112 -8.89 -4.59 -1.80
C VAL A 112 -8.17 -4.80 -0.48
N ILE A 113 -8.02 -6.06 -0.08
CA ILE A 113 -7.20 -6.44 1.07
C ILE A 113 -5.83 -6.83 0.53
N VAL A 114 -4.79 -6.25 1.09
CA VAL A 114 -3.41 -6.59 0.75
C VAL A 114 -2.69 -7.06 2.01
N VAL A 115 -1.90 -8.12 1.87
CA VAL A 115 -1.04 -8.64 2.95
C VAL A 115 0.38 -8.74 2.44
N ALA A 116 1.32 -8.17 3.17
CA ALA A 116 2.75 -8.33 2.93
C ALA A 116 3.47 -8.59 4.26
N GLY A 117 4.06 -9.78 4.40
CA GLY A 117 4.69 -10.18 5.66
C GLY A 117 3.70 -10.18 6.83
N GLU A 118 3.93 -9.30 7.79
CA GLU A 118 3.10 -9.17 9.00
C GLU A 118 1.98 -8.13 8.86
N GLN A 119 2.07 -7.25 7.87
CA GLN A 119 1.13 -6.14 7.68
C GLN A 119 -0.06 -6.55 6.81
N ILE A 120 -1.23 -6.04 7.18
CA ILE A 120 -2.50 -6.22 6.49
C ILE A 120 -3.11 -4.82 6.31
N ALA A 121 -3.57 -4.50 5.10
CA ALA A 121 -4.30 -3.26 4.82
C ALA A 121 -5.54 -3.57 3.99
N MET A 122 -6.59 -2.77 4.16
CA MET A 122 -7.84 -2.89 3.40
C MET A 122 -8.32 -1.51 2.96
N GLU A 123 -8.05 -1.15 1.71
CA GLU A 123 -8.39 0.17 1.16
C GLU A 123 -9.30 0.06 -0.08
N PRO A 124 -9.92 1.18 -0.54
CA PRO A 124 -10.79 1.17 -1.72
C PRO A 124 -10.11 0.62 -2.99
N THR A 125 -8.83 0.90 -3.17
CA THR A 125 -8.05 0.48 -4.35
C THR A 125 -6.83 -0.35 -3.99
N LEU A 126 -6.31 -1.10 -4.98
CA LEU A 126 -5.05 -1.83 -4.84
C LEU A 126 -3.88 -0.87 -4.57
N GLY A 127 -3.85 0.28 -5.24
CA GLY A 127 -2.79 1.28 -5.07
C GLY A 127 -2.73 1.82 -3.64
N GLU A 128 -3.89 2.21 -3.10
CA GLU A 128 -4.02 2.66 -1.71
C GLU A 128 -3.63 1.56 -0.71
N SER A 129 -4.06 0.32 -0.96
CA SER A 129 -3.75 -0.80 -0.06
C SER A 129 -2.25 -1.14 -0.04
N ILE A 130 -1.58 -1.00 -1.18
CA ILE A 130 -0.12 -1.15 -1.28
C ILE A 130 0.56 0.03 -0.56
N ALA A 131 0.10 1.26 -0.80
CA ALA A 131 0.65 2.44 -0.15
C ALA A 131 0.51 2.37 1.37
N ALA A 132 -0.62 1.92 1.90
CA ALA A 132 -0.84 1.75 3.34
C ALA A 132 0.18 0.81 4.00
N ILE A 133 0.72 -0.18 3.26
CA ILE A 133 1.71 -1.14 3.77
C ILE A 133 3.15 -0.65 3.59
N PHE A 134 3.47 -0.05 2.44
CA PHE A 134 4.85 0.25 2.06
C PHE A 134 5.22 1.74 2.21
N LEU A 135 4.22 2.61 2.34
CA LEU A 135 4.34 4.07 2.41
C LEU A 135 3.41 4.63 3.52
N PRO A 136 3.50 4.15 4.78
CA PRO A 136 2.60 4.60 5.85
C PRO A 136 2.72 6.09 6.17
N GLU A 137 3.84 6.72 5.81
CA GLU A 137 4.09 8.17 5.96
C GLU A 137 3.43 9.01 4.83
N PHE A 138 2.95 8.35 3.77
CA PHE A 138 2.23 8.97 2.65
C PHE A 138 0.97 8.15 2.35
N PRO A 139 -0.08 8.23 3.19
CA PRO A 139 -1.36 7.63 2.83
C PRO A 139 -1.75 8.14 1.45
N SER A 140 -1.99 7.22 0.50
CA SER A 140 -2.38 7.55 -0.87
C SER A 140 -3.82 8.04 -0.90
N GLY A 141 -4.09 9.18 -0.26
CA GLY A 141 -5.28 9.99 -0.49
C GLY A 141 -5.06 10.90 -1.68
N ALA A 142 -4.73 10.34 -2.84
CA ALA A 142 -4.82 11.08 -4.11
C ALA A 142 -6.28 11.04 -4.57
N GLU A 143 -7.14 11.75 -3.86
CA GLU A 143 -8.33 12.32 -4.51
C GLU A 143 -7.82 13.13 -5.70
N ALA A 144 -8.21 12.74 -6.91
CA ALA A 144 -8.18 13.64 -8.04
C ALA A 144 -9.00 14.88 -7.64
N PRO A 145 -8.47 16.10 -7.74
CA PRO A 145 -9.21 17.28 -7.31
C PRO A 145 -10.50 17.39 -8.14
N PRO A 146 -11.68 17.51 -7.51
CA PRO A 146 -12.85 17.94 -8.23
C PRO A 146 -12.65 19.41 -8.61
N THR A 147 -12.98 19.69 -9.87
CA THR A 147 -13.07 21.00 -10.51
C THR A 147 -13.48 22.12 -9.56
N GLU A 148 -12.75 23.24 -9.66
CA GLU A 148 -13.03 24.56 -9.07
C GLU A 148 -14.51 24.83 -8.81
N VAL A 149 -14.85 25.08 -7.55
CA VAL A 149 -15.88 26.06 -7.21
C VAL A 149 -15.32 26.93 -6.09
N VAL A 150 -14.93 28.14 -6.46
CA VAL A 150 -14.59 29.22 -5.53
C VAL A 150 -15.82 29.54 -4.67
N VAL A 151 -15.71 29.33 -3.36
CA VAL A 151 -16.63 29.90 -2.37
C VAL A 151 -15.78 30.44 -1.21
N ILE A 152 -15.68 31.77 -1.12
CA ILE A 152 -15.20 32.51 0.06
C ILE A 152 -16.47 32.85 0.86
N PRO A 153 -16.60 32.50 2.17
CA PRO A 153 -16.34 33.47 3.26
C PRO A 153 -16.09 32.83 4.66
N PRO A 154 -16.03 33.59 5.77
CA PRO A 154 -15.18 34.73 6.13
C PRO A 154 -14.22 34.38 7.31
N ALA A 155 -13.29 35.29 7.60
CA ALA A 155 -12.29 35.19 8.67
C ALA A 155 -12.84 35.45 10.10
N LEU A 156 -12.20 34.83 11.11
CA LEU A 156 -11.83 35.30 12.48
C LEU A 156 -11.76 34.11 13.47
N PRO A 157 -10.97 34.15 14.57
CA PRO A 157 -9.62 34.66 14.85
C PRO A 157 -8.65 33.58 15.44
N GLU A 158 -7.34 33.89 15.49
CA GLU A 158 -6.26 33.27 16.31
C GLU A 158 -6.51 33.36 17.84
N PRO A 159 -5.66 32.84 18.78
CA PRO A 159 -4.29 32.23 18.69
C PRO A 159 -4.09 30.94 19.54
N GLU A 160 -2.92 30.29 19.45
CA GLU A 160 -2.25 29.37 20.42
C GLU A 160 -1.32 28.44 19.60
N GLU A 161 0.02 28.43 19.60
CA GLU A 161 1.15 28.97 20.38
C GLU A 161 2.31 29.27 19.37
N PRO A 162 3.22 30.22 19.63
CA PRO A 162 4.28 30.60 18.67
C PRO A 162 5.22 29.43 18.28
N VAL A 163 5.35 28.43 19.15
CA VAL A 163 6.25 27.28 18.97
C VAL A 163 5.70 26.29 17.93
N ALA A 164 4.38 26.07 17.88
CA ALA A 164 3.77 25.12 16.95
C ALA A 164 3.88 25.59 15.48
N ALA A 165 3.78 26.90 15.23
CA ALA A 165 4.00 27.47 13.91
C ALA A 165 5.47 27.42 13.49
N GLU A 166 6.39 27.57 14.42
CA GLU A 166 7.84 27.50 14.18
C GLU A 166 8.30 26.07 13.88
N ILE A 167 7.77 25.06 14.61
CA ILE A 167 8.00 23.64 14.31
C ILE A 167 7.46 23.28 12.93
N ALA A 168 6.26 23.75 12.56
CA ALA A 168 5.69 23.48 11.24
C ALA A 168 6.56 24.04 10.10
N ASN A 169 7.08 25.27 10.26
CA ASN A 169 7.97 25.87 9.27
C ASN A 169 9.30 25.10 9.13
N LEU A 170 9.88 24.63 10.24
CA LEU A 170 11.12 23.83 10.21
C LEU A 170 10.92 22.46 9.56
N ILE A 171 9.75 21.83 9.74
CA ILE A 171 9.41 20.58 9.05
C ILE A 171 9.33 20.81 7.53
N GLU A 172 8.72 21.91 7.08
CA GLU A 172 8.66 22.25 5.66
C GLU A 172 10.05 22.54 5.07
N GLU A 173 10.90 23.24 5.82
CA GLU A 173 12.28 23.54 5.40
C GLU A 173 13.16 22.28 5.30
N ALA A 174 13.04 21.35 6.26
CA ALA A 174 13.70 20.06 6.21
C ALA A 174 13.27 19.22 4.99
N GLN A 175 11.97 19.21 4.68
CA GLN A 175 11.45 18.53 3.50
C GLN A 175 11.98 19.14 2.19
N LEU A 176 12.13 20.47 2.15
CA LEU A 176 12.69 21.16 0.99
C LEU A 176 14.14 20.73 0.72
N HIS A 177 15.01 20.79 1.73
CA HIS A 177 16.42 20.41 1.61
C HIS A 177 16.59 18.93 1.24
N TYR A 178 15.79 18.04 1.82
CA TYR A 178 15.81 16.62 1.46
C TYR A 178 15.44 16.38 0.00
N ASN A 179 14.42 17.06 -0.52
CA ASN A 179 14.00 16.96 -1.91
C ASN A 179 15.06 17.53 -2.88
N GLN A 180 15.72 18.62 -2.51
CA GLN A 180 16.81 19.21 -3.29
C GLN A 180 18.04 18.29 -3.31
N ALA A 181 18.39 17.66 -2.18
CA ALA A 181 19.44 16.66 -2.10
C ALA A 181 19.18 15.48 -3.06
N LEU A 182 17.94 14.97 -3.12
CA LEU A 182 17.57 13.91 -4.07
C LEU A 182 17.72 14.35 -5.54
N GLN A 183 17.45 15.62 -5.86
CA GLN A 183 17.65 16.16 -7.21
C GLN A 183 19.13 16.21 -7.58
N TYR A 184 20.00 16.67 -6.67
CA TYR A 184 21.45 16.68 -6.89
C TYR A 184 22.03 15.26 -7.00
N LEU A 185 21.51 14.32 -6.20
CA LEU A 185 21.88 12.90 -6.29
C LEU A 185 21.51 12.31 -7.66
N GLN A 186 20.33 12.64 -8.20
CA GLN A 186 19.92 12.23 -9.55
C GLN A 186 20.74 12.91 -10.65
N ALA A 187 21.13 14.17 -10.46
CA ALA A 187 22.00 14.91 -11.37
C ALA A 187 23.48 14.47 -11.30
N GLY A 188 23.85 13.63 -10.32
CA GLY A 188 25.23 13.20 -10.09
C GLY A 188 26.13 14.29 -9.51
N ASP A 189 25.54 15.36 -8.96
CA ASP A 189 26.23 16.46 -8.31
C ASP A 189 26.41 16.16 -6.82
N TRP A 190 27.57 15.62 -6.48
CA TRP A 190 27.91 15.25 -5.11
C TRP A 190 28.21 16.45 -4.20
N ALA A 191 28.60 17.59 -4.78
CA ALA A 191 28.86 18.80 -4.00
C ALA A 191 27.54 19.44 -3.55
N GLY A 192 26.60 19.63 -4.49
CA GLY A 192 25.25 20.12 -4.18
C GLY A 192 24.49 19.18 -3.24
N TYR A 193 24.65 17.86 -3.40
CA TYR A 193 24.08 16.88 -2.47
C TYR A 193 24.62 17.05 -1.03
N GLY A 194 25.93 17.29 -0.88
CA GLY A 194 26.55 17.49 0.43
C GLY A 194 26.08 18.78 1.11
N GLU A 195 25.98 19.87 0.35
CA GLU A 195 25.49 21.16 0.86
C GLU A 195 24.03 21.08 1.35
N GLU A 196 23.15 20.42 0.59
CA GLU A 196 21.76 20.23 1.02
C GLU A 196 21.60 19.29 2.21
N LEU A 197 22.52 18.33 2.38
CA LEU A 197 22.53 17.43 3.53
C LEU A 197 22.98 18.13 4.81
N GLU A 198 23.99 19.01 4.72
CA GLU A 198 24.41 19.87 5.85
C GLU A 198 23.29 20.86 6.25
N ALA A 199 22.59 21.43 5.28
CA ALA A 199 21.44 22.30 5.54
C ALA A 199 20.29 21.55 6.22
N LEU A 200 20.00 20.32 5.78
CA LEU A 200 19.02 19.45 6.42
C LEU A 200 19.40 19.13 7.88
N GLU A 201 20.67 18.80 8.14
CA GLU A 201 21.16 18.52 9.50
C GLU A 201 20.96 19.73 10.42
N ALA A 202 21.26 20.94 9.94
CA ALA A 202 21.05 22.16 10.72
C ALA A 202 19.57 22.41 11.08
N VAL A 203 18.63 22.12 10.17
CA VAL A 203 17.19 22.27 10.43
C VAL A 203 16.69 21.21 11.41
N LEU A 204 17.18 19.97 11.29
CA LEU A 204 16.83 18.88 12.22
C LEU A 204 17.37 19.15 13.64
N ASP A 205 18.55 19.75 13.77
CA ASP A 205 19.10 20.18 15.06
C ASP A 205 18.22 21.26 15.71
N GLN A 206 17.76 22.25 14.94
CA GLN A 206 16.83 23.28 15.44
C GLN A 206 15.48 22.69 15.89
N LEU A 207 14.97 21.72 15.13
CA LEU A 207 13.74 21.00 15.49
C LEU A 207 13.92 20.16 16.76
N ALA A 208 15.08 19.52 16.92
CA ALA A 208 15.42 18.77 18.12
C ALA A 208 15.54 19.69 19.36
N GLU A 209 16.11 20.89 19.22
CA GLU A 209 16.18 21.87 20.31
C GLU A 209 14.79 22.39 20.73
N LEU A 210 13.90 22.65 19.77
CA LEU A 210 12.55 23.14 20.05
C LEU A 210 11.65 22.06 20.67
N THR A 211 11.75 20.81 20.20
CA THR A 211 10.98 19.68 20.76
C THR A 211 11.52 19.18 22.09
N ALA A 212 12.78 19.48 22.43
CA ALA A 212 13.35 19.20 23.75
C ALA A 212 13.08 20.31 24.79
N ALA A 213 12.55 21.47 24.37
CA ALA A 213 12.25 22.61 25.23
C ALA A 213 10.79 22.64 25.74
N GLU A 214 9.92 21.77 25.23
CA GLU A 214 8.57 21.46 25.75
C GLU A 214 8.58 20.35 26.83
#